data_AF-A0A9D7S5W9-F1
#
_entry.id   AF-A0A9D7S5W9-F1
#
_cell.length_a   1.000
_cell.length_b   1.000
_cell.length_c   1.000
_cell.angle_alpha   90.00
_cell.angle_beta   90.00
_cell.angle_gamma   90.00
#
_symmetry.space_group_name_H-M   'P 1'
#
loop_
_entity.id
_entity.type
_entity.pdbx_description
1 polymer ?
#
loop_
_entity_poly.entity_id
_entity_poly.type
_entity_poly.pdbx_seq_one_letter_code
_entity_poly.pdbx_strand_id
1 'polypeptide(L)'
;MYAAHKKIYPREVGGRFQRLRIAAVFWLLGMYYLFPWINWDGRQMVLFDLPARKFYILGLVFWPQDFFFLAALLIVAALSLFFFTAVAGRLWCGFACPQTVWTEVFLWMENWVEGDRNARMRLDKAPMSARKFRLKATKQFLWVTFSLWTGFTFVGFFTPIREFGPSLMNFDVGGWELFWFLFYSLATYGNAGFLREQVCKYMCPYARFQSAMIDKDTLIITYDEARGEPRGARKRAVKGVAERRAAEQGRDAGPGPWNERGPGPGTRDPMEAGDPGLSAAHGR
;
A
#
# COMPACT_ATOMS: atom_id res chain seq x y z
N MET A 1 -0.42 19.89 -20.96
CA MET A 1 0.54 18.77 -21.06
C MET A 1 0.19 17.71 -20.00
N TYR A 2 -0.70 16.76 -20.31
CA TYR A 2 -0.91 15.57 -19.48
C TYR A 2 -0.47 14.36 -20.31
N ALA A 3 0.52 13.61 -19.84
CA ALA A 3 0.94 12.38 -20.48
C ALA A 3 -0.20 11.35 -20.38
N ALA A 4 -0.55 10.72 -21.50
CA ALA A 4 -1.55 9.65 -21.52
C ALA A 4 -1.14 8.52 -20.55
N HIS A 5 -2.08 8.09 -19.71
CA HIS A 5 -1.81 7.08 -18.71
C HIS A 5 -1.41 5.75 -19.38
N LYS A 6 -0.21 5.26 -19.06
CA LYS A 6 0.26 3.96 -19.54
C LYS A 6 -0.17 2.89 -18.54
N LYS A 7 -1.03 1.97 -18.98
CA LYS A 7 -1.49 0.84 -18.17
C LYS A 7 -0.32 0.07 -17.58
N ILE A 8 -0.27 0.03 -16.25
CA ILE A 8 0.75 -0.71 -15.50
C ILE A 8 0.27 -2.16 -15.33
N TYR A 9 1.17 -3.12 -15.56
CA TYR A 9 0.92 -4.54 -15.27
C TYR A 9 1.81 -4.95 -14.10
N PRO A 10 1.28 -4.96 -12.86
CA PRO A 10 2.02 -5.39 -11.68
C PRO A 10 2.40 -6.86 -11.79
N ARG A 11 3.62 -7.20 -11.34
CA ARG A 11 4.07 -8.59 -11.21
C ARG A 11 3.87 -9.04 -9.76
N GLU A 12 3.38 -10.25 -9.56
CA GLU A 12 3.32 -10.83 -8.22
C GLU A 12 4.73 -11.13 -7.69
N VAL A 13 4.94 -10.81 -6.41
CA VAL A 13 6.20 -11.02 -5.70
C VAL A 13 5.96 -11.87 -4.47
N GLY A 14 6.78 -12.88 -4.24
CA GLY A 14 6.73 -13.71 -3.04
C GLY A 14 7.55 -13.12 -1.89
N GLY A 15 7.23 -13.50 -0.65
CA GLY A 15 8.04 -13.16 0.52
C GLY A 15 7.24 -13.06 1.81
N ARG A 16 7.94 -12.84 2.93
CA ARG A 16 7.31 -12.67 4.26
C ARG A 16 6.40 -11.44 4.30
N PHE A 17 6.89 -10.28 3.82
CA PHE A 17 6.11 -9.04 3.79
C PHE A 17 4.91 -9.09 2.84
N GLN A 18 5.03 -9.84 1.74
CA GLN A 18 3.88 -10.10 0.87
C GLN A 18 2.79 -10.90 1.60
N ARG A 19 3.16 -11.97 2.30
CA ARG A 19 2.20 -12.79 3.07
C ARG A 19 1.51 -11.96 4.16
N LEU A 20 2.26 -11.09 4.84
CA LEU A 20 1.70 -10.15 5.82
C LEU A 20 0.72 -9.17 5.18
N ARG A 21 1.03 -8.64 3.98
CA ARG A 21 0.11 -7.77 3.25
C ARG A 21 -1.18 -8.50 2.87
N ILE A 22 -1.06 -9.72 2.35
CA ILE A 22 -2.21 -10.56 2.01
C ILE A 22 -3.07 -10.82 3.26
N ALA A 23 -2.44 -11.17 4.39
CA ALA A 23 -3.13 -11.36 5.65
C ALA A 23 -3.86 -10.09 6.12
N ALA A 24 -3.22 -8.92 5.99
CA ALA A 24 -3.85 -7.63 6.30
C ALA A 24 -5.07 -7.35 5.42
N VAL A 25 -4.99 -7.63 4.11
CA VAL A 25 -6.13 -7.48 3.18
C VAL A 25 -7.30 -8.36 3.60
N PHE A 26 -7.05 -9.65 3.89
CA PHE A 26 -8.11 -10.57 4.36
C PHE A 26 -8.68 -10.15 5.71
N TRP A 27 -7.84 -9.70 6.65
CA TRP A 27 -8.28 -9.25 7.96
C TRP A 27 -9.18 -8.01 7.85
N LEU A 28 -8.74 -6.98 7.11
CA LEU A 28 -9.47 -5.72 6.96
C LEU A 28 -10.78 -5.90 6.21
N LEU A 29 -10.78 -6.65 5.11
CA LEU A 29 -12.01 -6.96 4.38
C LEU A 29 -12.91 -7.90 5.17
N GLY A 30 -12.33 -8.86 5.90
CA GLY A 30 -13.08 -9.75 6.78
C GLY A 30 -13.84 -8.96 7.85
N MET A 31 -13.16 -8.04 8.55
CA MET A 31 -13.83 -7.14 9.51
C MET A 31 -14.91 -6.31 8.83
N TYR A 32 -14.59 -5.69 7.69
CA TYR A 32 -15.53 -4.85 6.94
C TYR A 32 -16.80 -5.60 6.54
N TYR A 33 -16.67 -6.83 6.05
CA TYR A 33 -17.82 -7.63 5.62
C TYR A 33 -18.55 -8.32 6.77
N LEU A 34 -17.89 -8.66 7.88
CA LEU A 34 -18.51 -9.41 8.96
C LEU A 34 -19.18 -8.52 10.02
N PHE A 35 -18.62 -7.34 10.28
CA PHE A 35 -19.10 -6.46 11.34
C PHE A 35 -20.59 -6.08 11.26
N PRO A 36 -21.17 -5.78 10.08
CA PRO A 36 -22.60 -5.47 10.02
C PRO A 36 -23.48 -6.72 10.20
N TRP A 37 -22.96 -7.94 10.00
CA TRP A 37 -23.76 -9.17 10.15
C TRP A 37 -23.81 -9.72 11.58
N ILE A 38 -22.77 -9.43 12.35
CA ILE A 38 -22.65 -9.87 13.75
C ILE A 38 -23.66 -9.08 14.58
N ASN A 39 -24.50 -9.80 15.33
CA ASN A 39 -25.35 -9.20 16.35
C ASN A 39 -24.67 -9.31 17.70
N TRP A 40 -24.72 -8.23 18.46
CA TRP A 40 -24.26 -8.12 19.83
C TRP A 40 -25.41 -7.59 20.69
N ASP A 41 -25.80 -8.34 21.71
CA ASP A 41 -26.89 -7.98 22.64
C ASP A 41 -28.23 -7.63 21.93
N GLY A 42 -28.62 -8.45 20.94
CA GLY A 42 -29.87 -8.28 20.19
C GLY A 42 -29.85 -7.16 19.14
N ARG A 43 -28.73 -6.46 18.95
CA ARG A 43 -28.57 -5.38 17.96
C ARG A 43 -27.40 -5.65 17.03
N GLN A 44 -27.39 -5.01 15.86
CA GLN A 44 -26.25 -5.06 14.94
C GLN A 44 -25.01 -4.46 15.62
N MET A 45 -23.86 -5.17 15.53
CA MET A 45 -22.65 -4.83 16.27
C MET A 45 -22.06 -3.46 15.89
N VAL A 46 -22.11 -3.12 14.60
CA VAL A 46 -21.75 -1.79 14.11
C VAL A 46 -22.88 -1.26 13.23
N LEU A 47 -23.59 -0.26 13.72
CA LEU A 47 -24.68 0.40 13.01
C LEU A 47 -24.64 1.92 13.27
N PHE A 48 -24.58 2.69 12.19
CA PHE A 48 -24.63 4.14 12.22
C PHE A 48 -26.04 4.62 11.88
N ASP A 49 -26.90 4.72 12.90
CA ASP A 49 -28.28 5.15 12.74
C ASP A 49 -28.34 6.69 12.65
N LEU A 50 -28.30 7.18 11.41
CA LEU A 50 -28.39 8.61 11.10
C LEU A 50 -29.76 9.20 11.50
N PRO A 51 -30.92 8.56 11.22
CA PRO A 51 -32.22 9.07 11.66
C PRO A 51 -32.34 9.28 13.18
N ALA A 52 -31.93 8.29 13.97
CA ALA A 52 -31.98 8.39 15.43
C ALA A 52 -30.77 9.14 16.03
N ARG A 53 -29.78 9.51 15.21
CA ARG A 53 -28.51 10.13 15.61
C ARG A 53 -27.79 9.33 16.69
N LYS A 54 -27.81 8.00 16.56
CA LYS A 54 -27.18 7.05 17.48
C LYS A 54 -26.17 6.20 16.73
N PHE A 55 -24.98 6.06 17.27
CA PHE A 55 -23.99 5.15 16.72
C PHE A 55 -23.81 3.97 17.66
N TYR A 56 -24.13 2.78 17.17
CA TYR A 56 -23.94 1.51 17.87
C TYR A 56 -22.61 0.92 17.44
N ILE A 57 -21.66 0.78 18.36
CA ILE A 57 -20.32 0.25 18.09
C ILE A 57 -19.93 -0.71 19.20
N LEU A 58 -19.83 -2.01 18.89
CA LEU A 58 -19.35 -3.06 19.81
C LEU A 58 -20.14 -3.11 21.14
N GLY A 59 -21.43 -2.79 21.11
CA GLY A 59 -22.30 -2.72 22.30
C GLY A 59 -22.33 -1.36 23.00
N LEU A 60 -21.48 -0.41 22.62
CA LEU A 60 -21.55 0.98 23.08
C LEU A 60 -22.58 1.75 22.24
N VAL A 61 -23.34 2.63 22.90
CA VAL A 61 -24.28 3.54 22.25
C VAL A 61 -23.75 4.96 22.40
N PHE A 62 -23.25 5.53 21.31
CA PHE A 62 -22.83 6.91 21.28
C PHE A 62 -24.01 7.81 20.97
N TRP A 63 -24.28 8.73 21.88
CA TRP A 63 -25.26 9.79 21.68
C TRP A 63 -24.60 11.05 21.12
N PRO A 64 -25.38 12.01 20.60
CA PRO A 64 -24.83 13.26 20.08
C PRO A 64 -23.99 14.05 21.10
N GLN A 65 -24.29 13.97 22.40
CA GLN A 65 -23.45 14.60 23.44
C GLN A 65 -22.08 13.92 23.64
N ASP A 66 -21.96 12.64 23.28
CA ASP A 66 -20.72 11.86 23.40
C ASP A 66 -19.78 12.08 22.21
N PHE A 67 -20.13 13.00 21.29
CA PHE A 67 -19.35 13.31 20.11
C PHE A 67 -17.94 13.80 20.45
N PHE A 68 -17.72 14.34 21.65
CA PHE A 68 -16.39 14.67 22.15
C PHE A 68 -15.47 13.44 22.23
N PHE A 69 -15.97 12.29 22.68
CA PHE A 69 -15.18 11.04 22.70
C PHE A 69 -14.82 10.58 21.30
N LEU A 70 -15.75 10.72 20.35
CA LEU A 70 -15.48 10.42 18.94
C LEU A 70 -14.40 11.36 18.37
N ALA A 71 -14.49 12.65 18.65
CA ALA A 71 -13.49 13.63 18.22
C ALA A 71 -12.10 13.31 18.82
N ALA A 72 -12.03 13.02 20.12
CA ALA A 72 -10.80 12.61 20.79
C ALA A 72 -10.21 11.33 20.16
N LEU A 73 -11.04 10.33 19.87
CA LEU A 73 -10.63 9.10 19.19
C LEU A 73 -10.06 9.40 17.79
N LEU A 74 -10.71 10.27 17.01
CA LEU A 74 -10.23 10.67 15.69
C LEU A 74 -8.89 11.43 15.75
N ILE A 75 -8.69 12.27 16.77
CA ILE A 75 -7.40 12.94 17.01
C ILE A 75 -6.32 11.92 17.33
N VAL A 76 -6.57 10.98 18.24
CA VAL A 76 -5.62 9.91 18.57
C VAL A 76 -5.31 9.05 17.35
N ALA A 77 -6.30 8.71 16.54
CA ALA A 77 -6.10 7.95 15.30
C ALA A 77 -5.25 8.72 14.27
N ALA A 78 -5.48 10.02 14.10
CA ALA A 78 -4.70 10.88 13.22
C ALA A 78 -3.24 11.01 13.69
N LEU A 79 -3.03 11.27 14.98
CA LEU A 79 -1.69 11.32 15.59
C LEU A 79 -0.97 9.98 15.48
N SER A 80 -1.68 8.87 15.70
CA SER A 80 -1.12 7.52 15.53
C SER A 80 -0.69 7.28 14.09
N LEU A 81 -1.51 7.65 13.11
CA LEU A 81 -1.18 7.53 11.69
C LEU A 81 0.10 8.32 11.33
N PHE A 82 0.23 9.55 11.83
CA PHE A 82 1.41 10.36 11.62
C PHE A 82 2.64 9.78 12.31
N PHE A 83 2.50 9.32 13.56
CA PHE A 83 3.57 8.67 14.30
C PHE A 83 4.10 7.43 13.56
N PHE A 84 3.22 6.52 13.15
CA PHE A 84 3.62 5.34 12.37
C PHE A 84 4.27 5.70 11.03
N THR A 85 3.92 6.85 10.46
CA THR A 85 4.48 7.32 9.19
C THR A 85 5.86 7.94 9.37
N ALA A 86 6.09 8.67 10.46
CA ALA A 86 7.41 9.18 10.82
C ALA A 86 8.38 8.01 11.08
N VAL A 87 7.93 6.94 11.73
CA VAL A 87 8.77 5.78 12.07
C VAL A 87 8.97 4.83 10.89
N ALA A 88 7.88 4.40 10.24
CA ALA A 88 7.88 3.30 9.27
C ALA A 88 7.49 3.73 7.84
N GLY A 89 7.45 5.03 7.56
CA GLY A 89 7.24 5.58 6.23
C GLY A 89 5.90 5.16 5.61
N ARG A 90 5.94 4.38 4.53
CA ARG A 90 4.77 4.01 3.71
C ARG A 90 4.00 2.76 4.17
N LEU A 91 4.20 2.33 5.43
CA LEU A 91 3.55 1.12 5.96
C LEU A 91 2.02 1.17 5.84
N TRP A 92 1.37 2.26 6.26
CA TRP A 92 -0.09 2.42 6.16
C TRP A 92 -0.59 2.28 4.71
N CYS A 93 0.02 3.03 3.80
CA CYS A 93 -0.31 3.02 2.37
C CYS A 93 -0.14 1.63 1.73
N GLY A 94 0.81 0.83 2.22
CA GLY A 94 1.12 -0.51 1.70
C GLY A 94 0.26 -1.64 2.26
N PHE A 95 -0.27 -1.51 3.48
CA PHE A 95 -0.91 -2.62 4.19
C PHE A 95 -2.39 -2.38 4.55
N ALA A 96 -2.78 -1.14 4.85
CA ALA A 96 -4.10 -0.86 5.43
C ALA A 96 -4.94 0.18 4.67
N CYS A 97 -4.32 0.96 3.77
CA CYS A 97 -5.03 1.95 2.97
C CYS A 97 -6.18 1.29 2.17
N PRO A 98 -7.42 1.80 2.26
CA PRO A 98 -8.56 1.25 1.52
C PRO A 98 -8.30 1.16 0.01
N GLN A 99 -7.69 2.20 -0.58
CA GLN A 99 -7.37 2.16 -2.00
C GLN A 99 -6.46 0.98 -2.36
N THR A 100 -5.48 0.64 -1.52
CA THR A 100 -4.58 -0.49 -1.71
C THR A 100 -5.31 -1.81 -1.53
N VAL A 101 -6.08 -1.96 -0.45
CA VAL A 101 -6.80 -3.20 -0.11
C VAL A 101 -7.76 -3.59 -1.23
N TRP A 102 -8.59 -2.67 -1.71
CA TRP A 102 -9.53 -2.95 -2.80
C TRP A 102 -8.82 -3.17 -4.13
N THR A 103 -7.83 -2.33 -4.49
CA THR A 103 -7.09 -2.50 -5.76
C THR A 103 -6.36 -3.84 -5.83
N GLU A 104 -5.79 -4.30 -4.72
CA GLU A 104 -5.11 -5.59 -4.65
C GLU A 104 -6.08 -6.76 -4.95
N VAL A 105 -7.30 -6.74 -4.41
CA VAL A 105 -8.33 -7.75 -4.69
C VAL A 105 -8.73 -7.73 -6.18
N PHE A 106 -8.88 -6.53 -6.75
CA PHE A 106 -9.15 -6.39 -8.19
C PHE A 106 -8.04 -6.95 -9.06
N LEU A 107 -6.78 -6.76 -8.65
CA LEU A 107 -5.61 -7.33 -9.31
C LEU A 107 -5.56 -8.86 -9.15
N TRP A 108 -5.93 -9.41 -8.00
CA TRP A 108 -6.04 -10.87 -7.82
C TRP A 108 -7.13 -11.47 -8.71
N MET A 109 -8.29 -10.83 -8.81
CA MET A 109 -9.35 -11.24 -9.76
C MET A 109 -8.84 -11.17 -11.21
N GLU A 110 -8.08 -10.14 -11.57
CA GLU A 110 -7.42 -10.06 -12.89
C GLU A 110 -6.42 -11.19 -13.12
N ASN A 111 -5.56 -11.47 -12.15
CA ASN A 111 -4.54 -12.50 -12.26
C ASN A 111 -5.17 -13.89 -12.34
N TRP A 112 -6.25 -14.12 -11.62
CA TRP A 112 -6.99 -15.39 -11.66
C TRP A 112 -7.64 -15.65 -13.02
N VAL A 113 -8.21 -14.61 -13.65
CA VAL A 113 -8.90 -14.75 -14.95
C VAL A 113 -7.96 -14.63 -16.15
N GLU A 114 -7.10 -13.60 -16.18
CA GLU A 114 -6.24 -13.28 -17.33
C GLU A 114 -4.81 -13.85 -17.21
N GLY A 115 -4.39 -14.28 -16.02
CA GLY A 115 -3.07 -14.86 -15.74
C GLY A 115 -1.98 -13.85 -15.35
N ASP A 116 -0.73 -14.32 -15.30
CA ASP A 116 0.43 -13.52 -14.93
C ASP A 116 0.68 -12.34 -15.90
N ARG A 117 1.52 -11.39 -15.50
CA ARG A 117 1.88 -10.16 -16.23
C ARG A 117 2.11 -10.39 -17.72
N ASN A 118 2.90 -11.41 -18.09
CA ASN A 118 3.21 -11.71 -19.48
C ASN A 118 1.99 -12.21 -20.27
N ALA A 119 1.11 -13.00 -19.63
CA ALA A 119 -0.12 -13.48 -20.25
C ALA A 119 -1.08 -12.30 -20.52
N ARG A 120 -1.23 -11.38 -19.56
CA ARG A 120 -2.03 -10.15 -19.71
C ARG A 120 -1.53 -9.25 -20.83
N MET A 121 -0.23 -8.99 -20.88
CA MET A 121 0.36 -8.18 -21.96
C MET A 121 0.17 -8.83 -23.34
N ARG A 122 0.24 -10.17 -23.44
CA ARG A 122 -0.05 -10.89 -24.69
C ARG A 122 -1.53 -10.84 -25.06
N LEU A 123 -2.43 -11.02 -24.08
CA LEU A 123 -3.87 -10.98 -24.28
C LEU A 123 -4.34 -9.60 -24.77
N ASP A 124 -3.78 -8.53 -24.22
CA ASP A 124 -4.14 -7.17 -24.60
C ASP A 124 -3.69 -6.85 -26.04
N LYS A 125 -2.54 -7.37 -26.48
CA LYS A 125 -2.03 -7.23 -27.87
C LYS A 125 -2.72 -8.12 -28.90
N ALA A 126 -3.31 -9.24 -28.48
CA ALA A 126 -3.96 -10.18 -29.39
C ALA A 126 -5.25 -9.61 -29.99
N PRO A 127 -5.64 -10.00 -31.23
CA PRO A 127 -6.92 -9.61 -31.81
C PRO A 127 -8.10 -10.13 -30.99
N MET A 128 -9.27 -9.50 -31.15
CA MET A 128 -10.49 -9.90 -30.43
C MET A 128 -10.95 -11.29 -30.91
N SER A 129 -10.73 -12.30 -30.07
CA SER A 129 -11.20 -13.67 -30.27
C SER A 129 -12.31 -13.99 -29.27
N ALA A 130 -13.14 -15.00 -29.54
CA ALA A 130 -14.17 -15.47 -28.61
C ALA A 130 -13.59 -15.80 -27.22
N ARG A 131 -12.38 -16.37 -27.17
CA ARG A 131 -11.64 -16.61 -25.93
C ARG A 131 -11.31 -15.30 -25.20
N LYS A 132 -10.78 -14.28 -25.90
CA LYS A 132 -10.46 -12.98 -25.30
C LYS A 132 -11.70 -12.29 -24.76
N PHE A 133 -12.80 -12.31 -25.53
CA PHE A 133 -14.08 -11.75 -25.09
C PHE A 133 -14.56 -12.41 -23.79
N ARG A 134 -14.58 -13.76 -23.74
CA ARG A 134 -14.98 -14.50 -22.54
C ARG A 134 -14.12 -14.13 -21.33
N LEU A 135 -12.79 -14.10 -21.46
CA LEU A 135 -11.90 -13.73 -20.34
C LEU A 135 -12.16 -12.29 -19.86
N LYS A 136 -12.33 -11.34 -20.77
CA LYS A 136 -12.63 -9.95 -20.41
C LYS A 136 -14.03 -9.82 -19.78
N ALA A 137 -15.03 -10.53 -20.29
CA ALA A 137 -16.37 -10.56 -19.73
C ALA A 137 -16.39 -11.17 -18.32
N THR A 138 -15.72 -12.30 -18.11
CA THR A 138 -15.58 -12.93 -16.78
C THR A 138 -14.91 -11.98 -15.79
N LYS A 139 -13.84 -11.28 -16.20
CA LYS A 139 -13.23 -10.27 -15.33
C LYS A 139 -14.22 -9.17 -14.96
N GLN A 140 -14.92 -8.59 -15.93
CA GLN A 140 -15.86 -7.51 -15.67
C GLN A 140 -17.01 -7.97 -14.77
N PHE A 141 -17.48 -9.20 -14.97
CA PHE A 141 -18.49 -9.80 -14.10
C PHE A 141 -18.01 -9.90 -12.64
N LEU A 142 -16.78 -10.38 -12.40
CA LEU A 142 -16.20 -10.45 -11.06
C LEU A 142 -16.04 -9.06 -10.43
N TRP A 143 -15.55 -8.09 -11.21
CA TRP A 143 -15.37 -6.71 -10.75
C TRP A 143 -16.68 -6.05 -10.35
N VAL A 144 -17.71 -6.16 -11.21
CA VAL A 144 -19.03 -5.59 -10.93
C VAL A 144 -19.66 -6.28 -9.72
N THR A 145 -19.60 -7.60 -9.65
CA THR A 145 -20.17 -8.36 -8.52
C THR A 145 -19.51 -7.97 -7.20
N PHE A 146 -18.18 -7.88 -7.17
CA PHE A 146 -17.45 -7.49 -5.97
C PHE A 146 -17.69 -6.03 -5.57
N SER A 147 -17.81 -5.13 -6.56
CA SER A 147 -18.19 -3.73 -6.32
C SER A 147 -19.60 -3.60 -5.75
N LEU A 148 -20.58 -4.33 -6.30
CA LEU A 148 -21.95 -4.36 -5.79
C LEU A 148 -21.98 -4.88 -4.35
N TRP A 149 -21.26 -5.96 -4.08
CA TRP A 149 -21.14 -6.50 -2.72
C TRP A 149 -20.52 -5.50 -1.73
N THR A 150 -19.51 -4.74 -2.19
CA THR A 150 -18.91 -3.66 -1.39
C THR A 150 -19.92 -2.54 -1.12
N GLY A 151 -20.62 -2.04 -2.15
CA GLY A 151 -21.64 -1.01 -1.97
C GLY A 151 -22.77 -1.46 -1.04
N PHE A 152 -23.22 -2.71 -1.18
CA PHE A 152 -24.22 -3.33 -0.31
C PHE A 152 -23.78 -3.32 1.16
N THR A 153 -22.55 -3.76 1.42
CA THR A 153 -21.99 -3.79 2.77
C THR A 153 -21.82 -2.39 3.34
N PHE A 154 -21.41 -1.42 2.52
CA PHE A 154 -21.28 -0.03 2.96
C PHE A 154 -22.61 0.55 3.44
N VAL A 155 -23.69 0.36 2.66
CA VAL A 155 -25.04 0.78 3.06
C VAL A 155 -25.51 0.01 4.29
N GLY A 156 -25.15 -1.27 4.42
CA GLY A 156 -25.44 -2.10 5.59
C GLY A 156 -24.83 -1.61 6.92
N PHE A 157 -23.89 -0.65 6.89
CA PHE A 157 -23.43 0.04 8.10
C PHE A 157 -24.36 1.19 8.53
N PHE A 158 -25.25 1.68 7.67
CA PHE A 158 -26.16 2.79 7.94
C PHE A 158 -27.62 2.36 8.03
N THR A 159 -28.02 1.38 7.21
CA THR A 159 -29.31 0.70 7.29
C THR A 159 -29.08 -0.72 7.84
N PRO A 160 -29.93 -1.23 8.75
CA PRO A 160 -29.82 -2.60 9.26
C PRO A 160 -29.66 -3.64 8.13
N ILE A 161 -28.52 -4.34 8.09
CA ILE A 161 -28.14 -5.15 6.92
C ILE A 161 -29.10 -6.32 6.66
N ARG A 162 -29.72 -6.84 7.73
CA ARG A 162 -30.66 -7.97 7.69
C ARG A 162 -32.03 -7.59 7.13
N GLU A 163 -32.39 -6.31 7.18
CA GLU A 163 -33.61 -5.78 6.58
C GLU A 163 -33.31 -5.32 5.15
N PHE A 164 -32.17 -4.66 4.95
CA PHE A 164 -31.76 -4.14 3.65
C PHE A 164 -31.59 -5.23 2.57
N GLY A 165 -31.02 -6.39 2.92
CA GLY A 165 -30.86 -7.52 1.99
C GLY A 165 -32.16 -8.00 1.35
N PRO A 166 -33.16 -8.42 2.16
CA PRO A 166 -34.48 -8.79 1.67
C PRO A 166 -35.20 -7.67 0.93
N SER A 167 -35.15 -6.42 1.43
CA SER A 167 -35.74 -5.27 0.75
C SER A 167 -35.17 -5.06 -0.65
N LEU A 168 -33.85 -5.21 -0.82
CA LEU A 168 -33.18 -5.09 -2.12
C LEU A 168 -33.60 -6.19 -3.09
N MET A 169 -33.82 -7.42 -2.61
CA MET A 169 -34.29 -8.54 -3.45
C MET A 169 -35.75 -8.37 -3.88
N ASN A 170 -36.58 -7.75 -3.04
CA ASN A 170 -37.99 -7.49 -3.33
C ASN A 170 -38.22 -6.19 -4.10
N PHE A 171 -37.16 -5.45 -4.44
CA PHE A 171 -37.22 -4.11 -5.03
C PHE A 171 -38.00 -3.09 -4.20
N ASP A 172 -38.08 -3.32 -2.88
CA ASP A 172 -38.77 -2.46 -1.91
C ASP A 172 -37.73 -1.69 -1.07
N VAL A 173 -36.85 -0.98 -1.76
CA VAL A 173 -35.78 -0.15 -1.14
C VAL A 173 -36.09 1.33 -1.31
N GLY A 174 -35.78 2.12 -0.28
CA GLY A 174 -35.90 3.56 -0.38
C GLY A 174 -34.98 4.12 -1.47
N GLY A 175 -35.43 5.15 -2.20
CA GLY A 175 -34.63 5.78 -3.26
C GLY A 175 -33.27 6.30 -2.77
N TRP A 176 -33.19 6.70 -1.49
CA TRP A 176 -31.95 7.10 -0.82
C TRP A 176 -30.95 5.94 -0.70
N GLU A 177 -31.39 4.78 -0.23
CA GLU A 177 -30.55 3.59 -0.03
C GLU A 177 -30.06 3.05 -1.37
N LEU A 178 -30.96 3.00 -2.36
CA LEU A 178 -30.63 2.58 -3.72
C LEU A 178 -29.58 3.51 -4.37
N PHE A 179 -29.72 4.82 -4.19
CA PHE A 179 -28.75 5.80 -4.69
C PHE A 179 -27.36 5.54 -4.09
N TRP A 180 -27.24 5.43 -2.77
CA TRP A 180 -25.94 5.21 -2.13
C TRP A 180 -25.35 3.84 -2.45
N PHE A 181 -26.18 2.80 -2.51
CA PHE A 181 -25.76 1.47 -2.93
C PHE A 181 -25.10 1.51 -4.32
N LEU A 182 -25.78 2.09 -5.31
CA LEU A 182 -25.24 2.20 -6.67
C LEU A 182 -24.04 3.13 -6.74
N PHE A 183 -24.07 4.25 -6.02
CA PHE A 183 -22.97 5.22 -5.97
C PHE A 183 -21.68 4.58 -5.43
N TYR A 184 -21.73 3.92 -4.26
CA TYR A 184 -20.54 3.29 -3.68
C TYR A 184 -20.06 2.09 -4.51
N SER A 185 -20.98 1.36 -5.14
CA SER A 185 -20.63 0.28 -6.07
C SER A 185 -19.88 0.83 -7.29
N LEU A 186 -20.40 1.88 -7.92
CA LEU A 186 -19.78 2.52 -9.07
C LEU A 186 -18.44 3.18 -8.70
N ALA A 187 -18.38 3.85 -7.56
CA ALA A 187 -17.15 4.47 -7.05
C ALA A 187 -16.07 3.41 -6.79
N THR A 188 -16.43 2.27 -6.17
CA THR A 188 -15.50 1.15 -5.95
C THR A 188 -15.00 0.59 -7.28
N TYR A 189 -15.91 0.36 -8.23
CA TYR A 189 -15.58 -0.14 -9.57
C TYR A 189 -14.63 0.82 -10.32
N GLY A 190 -14.91 2.11 -10.30
CA GLY A 190 -14.08 3.13 -10.94
C GLY A 190 -12.70 3.23 -10.28
N ASN A 191 -12.67 3.41 -8.95
CA ASN A 191 -11.45 3.71 -8.21
C ASN A 191 -10.47 2.53 -8.17
N ALA A 192 -10.94 1.32 -7.89
CA ALA A 192 -10.09 0.13 -7.82
C ALA A 192 -9.89 -0.54 -9.18
N GLY A 193 -10.89 -0.48 -10.07
CA GLY A 193 -10.82 -1.09 -11.39
C GLY A 193 -9.94 -0.31 -12.37
N PHE A 194 -10.18 0.99 -12.51
CA PHE A 194 -9.59 1.81 -13.58
C PHE A 194 -8.58 2.85 -13.07
N LEU A 195 -8.94 3.63 -12.05
CA LEU A 195 -8.11 4.74 -11.61
C LEU A 195 -6.86 4.25 -10.87
N ARG A 196 -6.98 3.25 -9.98
CA ARG A 196 -5.86 2.57 -9.28
C ARG A 196 -4.82 3.56 -8.74
N GLU A 197 -3.64 3.62 -9.35
CA GLU A 197 -2.53 4.51 -9.00
C GLU A 197 -2.83 6.00 -9.19
N GLN A 198 -3.77 6.35 -10.06
CA GLN A 198 -4.21 7.74 -10.28
C GLN A 198 -4.85 8.31 -9.01
N VAL A 199 -5.56 7.47 -8.25
CA VAL A 199 -6.13 7.87 -6.95
C VAL A 199 -5.00 8.26 -5.99
N CYS A 200 -3.98 7.42 -5.85
CA CYS A 200 -2.84 7.70 -4.96
C CYS A 200 -2.01 8.90 -5.42
N LYS A 201 -1.92 9.15 -6.74
CA LYS A 201 -1.09 10.23 -7.31
C LYS A 201 -1.79 11.59 -7.30
N TYR A 202 -3.08 11.64 -7.59
CA TYR A 202 -3.82 12.89 -7.83
C TYR A 202 -4.93 13.17 -6.82
N MET A 203 -5.55 12.14 -6.25
CA MET A 203 -6.70 12.31 -5.36
C MET A 203 -6.33 12.21 -3.88
N CYS A 204 -5.32 11.42 -3.54
CA CYS A 204 -4.94 11.14 -2.15
C CYS A 204 -4.16 12.33 -1.56
N PRO A 205 -4.75 13.13 -0.65
CA PRO A 205 -4.04 14.23 -0.02
C PRO A 205 -2.91 13.72 0.88
N TYR A 206 -3.12 12.55 1.49
CA TYR A 206 -2.17 11.92 2.40
C TYR A 206 -0.81 11.64 1.75
N ALA A 207 -0.80 11.22 0.48
CA ALA A 207 0.42 10.95 -0.25
C ALA A 207 1.34 12.19 -0.37
N ARG A 208 0.75 13.39 -0.36
CA ARG A 208 1.48 14.67 -0.42
C ARG A 208 1.98 15.11 0.96
N PHE A 209 1.17 14.94 2.00
CA PHE A 209 1.63 15.23 3.37
C PHE A 209 2.76 14.30 3.78
N GLN A 210 2.72 13.04 3.34
CA GLN A 210 3.72 12.05 3.67
C GLN A 210 5.14 12.43 3.25
N SER A 211 5.34 13.13 2.12
CA SER A 211 6.69 13.56 1.72
C SER A 211 7.30 14.61 2.63
N ALA A 212 6.49 15.34 3.40
CA ALA A 212 6.96 16.33 4.36
C ALA A 212 7.22 15.73 5.75
N MET A 213 6.68 14.54 6.06
CA MET A 213 6.78 13.88 7.37
C MET A 213 7.92 12.86 7.46
N ILE A 214 8.57 12.55 6.35
CA ILE A 214 9.66 11.56 6.29
C ILE A 214 10.99 12.29 6.55
N ASP A 215 11.77 11.77 7.49
CA ASP A 215 13.13 12.24 7.80
C ASP A 215 14.18 11.16 7.43
N LYS A 216 15.46 11.46 7.61
CA LYS A 216 16.60 10.57 7.32
C LYS A 216 16.55 9.28 8.13
N ASP A 217 16.00 9.33 9.34
CA ASP A 217 15.88 8.17 10.24
C ASP A 217 14.60 7.36 10.00
N THR A 218 13.70 7.83 9.13
CA THR A 218 12.51 7.07 8.77
C THR A 218 12.90 5.82 7.97
N LEU A 219 12.32 4.67 8.33
CA LEU A 219 12.50 3.42 7.59
C LEU A 219 11.78 3.50 6.22
N ILE A 220 12.53 3.89 5.19
CA ILE A 220 12.02 3.94 3.80
C ILE A 220 12.40 2.66 3.07
N ILE A 221 11.41 2.03 2.43
CA ILE A 221 11.64 0.88 1.56
C ILE A 221 12.28 1.40 0.26
N THR A 222 13.60 1.29 0.17
CA THR A 222 14.39 1.62 -1.02
C THR A 222 15.08 0.38 -1.56
N TYR A 223 15.71 0.51 -2.72
CA TYR A 223 16.52 -0.56 -3.27
C TYR A 223 17.75 -0.77 -2.40
N ASP A 224 17.84 -1.92 -1.75
CA ASP A 224 19.02 -2.36 -1.02
C ASP A 224 20.07 -2.86 -2.02
N GLU A 225 21.14 -2.08 -2.19
CA GLU A 225 22.21 -2.40 -3.12
C GLU A 225 23.01 -3.64 -2.69
N ALA A 226 23.23 -3.84 -1.39
CA ALA A 226 23.98 -4.98 -0.86
C ALA A 226 23.22 -6.30 -1.06
N ARG A 227 21.89 -6.26 -0.98
CA ARG A 227 21.04 -7.42 -1.29
C ARG A 227 20.76 -7.58 -2.79
N GLY A 228 20.70 -6.47 -3.52
CA GLY A 228 20.28 -6.43 -4.92
C GLY A 228 21.41 -6.70 -5.93
N GLU A 229 22.66 -6.53 -5.53
CA GLU A 229 23.84 -6.77 -6.38
C GLU A 229 24.72 -7.92 -5.83
N PRO A 230 25.34 -8.73 -6.70
CA PRO A 230 25.30 -8.66 -8.16
C PRO A 230 24.02 -9.25 -8.74
N ARG A 231 23.36 -8.51 -9.65
CA ARG A 231 22.21 -9.05 -10.40
C ARG A 231 22.67 -10.24 -11.25
N GLY A 232 21.88 -11.31 -11.26
CA GLY A 232 22.19 -12.58 -11.95
C GLY A 232 22.64 -12.44 -13.42
N ALA A 233 23.25 -13.52 -13.93
CA ALA A 233 23.99 -13.64 -15.19
C ALA A 233 23.76 -12.54 -16.24
N ARG A 234 24.49 -11.43 -16.11
CA ARG A 234 24.81 -10.53 -17.22
C ARG A 234 26.19 -10.87 -17.78
N LYS A 235 26.40 -10.62 -19.08
CA LYS A 235 27.69 -10.79 -19.75
C LYS A 235 28.81 -10.10 -18.94
N ARG A 236 29.90 -10.83 -18.74
CA ARG A 236 31.04 -10.64 -17.81
C ARG A 236 31.82 -9.30 -17.91
N ALA A 237 31.35 -8.30 -18.66
CA ALA A 237 32.14 -7.12 -19.04
C ALA A 237 31.64 -5.78 -18.45
N VAL A 238 30.63 -5.78 -17.57
CA VAL A 238 30.08 -4.54 -17.02
C VAL A 238 30.20 -4.57 -15.49
N LYS A 239 31.11 -3.75 -14.94
CA LYS A 239 31.28 -3.54 -13.49
C LYS A 239 29.93 -3.34 -12.79
N GLY A 240 29.78 -3.82 -11.55
CA GLY A 240 28.54 -3.72 -10.79
C GLY A 240 28.10 -2.26 -10.61
N VAL A 241 26.80 -2.01 -10.40
CA VAL A 241 26.32 -0.64 -10.09
C VAL A 241 26.94 -0.15 -8.76
N ALA A 242 27.10 -1.05 -7.79
CA ALA A 242 27.80 -0.79 -6.53
C ALA A 242 29.28 -0.42 -6.73
N GLU A 243 30.01 -1.16 -7.59
CA GLU A 243 31.42 -0.85 -7.91
C GLU A 243 31.58 0.49 -8.64
N ARG A 244 30.62 0.86 -9.50
CA ARG A 244 30.63 2.16 -10.18
C ARG A 244 30.39 3.32 -9.22
N ARG A 245 29.46 3.19 -8.28
CA ARG A 245 29.19 4.22 -7.26
C ARG A 245 30.31 4.36 -6.25
N ALA A 246 30.92 3.26 -5.80
CA ALA A 246 32.12 3.31 -4.96
C ALA A 246 33.28 4.03 -5.68
N ALA A 247 33.43 3.81 -6.99
CA ALA A 247 34.42 4.52 -7.81
C ALA A 247 34.06 5.99 -8.13
N GLU A 248 32.79 6.40 -8.03
CA GLU A 248 32.35 7.80 -8.12
C GLU A 248 32.49 8.52 -6.77
N GLN A 249 32.10 7.90 -5.66
CA GLN A 249 32.31 8.45 -4.31
C GLN A 249 33.79 8.63 -3.96
N GLY A 250 34.69 7.80 -4.51
CA GLY A 250 36.14 8.01 -4.41
C GLY A 250 36.70 9.14 -5.32
N ARG A 251 35.91 9.65 -6.27
CA ARG A 251 36.30 10.76 -7.18
C ARG A 251 35.73 12.12 -6.76
N ASP A 252 34.65 12.13 -5.98
CA ASP A 252 34.01 13.36 -5.50
C ASP A 252 34.64 13.93 -4.21
N ALA A 253 35.80 13.40 -3.77
CA ALA A 253 36.59 13.94 -2.65
C ALA A 253 37.41 15.21 -3.02
N GLY A 254 36.81 16.11 -3.82
CA GLY A 254 37.27 17.49 -4.01
C GLY A 254 36.53 18.43 -3.04
N PRO A 255 37.12 19.58 -2.64
CA PRO A 255 36.66 20.32 -1.47
C PRO A 255 35.30 21.01 -1.73
N GLY A 256 34.22 20.40 -1.19
CA GLY A 256 32.88 20.98 -1.10
C GLY A 256 32.53 21.32 0.36
N PRO A 257 31.63 22.30 0.61
CA PRO A 257 31.75 23.26 1.73
C PRO A 257 31.22 22.79 3.09
N TRP A 258 31.30 21.51 3.43
CA TRP A 258 30.82 21.02 4.74
C TRP A 258 31.87 20.15 5.42
N ASN A 259 32.96 20.78 5.82
CA ASN A 259 33.92 20.24 6.78
C ASN A 259 33.90 21.10 8.04
N GLU A 260 32.94 20.87 8.94
CA GLU A 260 33.01 21.37 10.32
C GLU A 260 32.36 20.38 11.29
N ARG A 261 33.18 19.45 11.80
CA ARG A 261 33.38 19.13 13.23
C ARG A 261 34.03 17.75 13.39
N GLY A 262 35.32 17.73 13.70
CA GLY A 262 35.96 16.65 14.47
C GLY A 262 35.84 16.91 15.99
N PRO A 263 36.50 16.13 16.88
CA PRO A 263 37.39 14.99 16.63
C PRO A 263 36.83 13.66 17.18
N GLY A 264 37.26 12.54 16.61
CA GLY A 264 36.96 11.20 17.14
C GLY A 264 37.80 10.86 18.39
N PRO A 265 37.62 9.66 18.97
CA PRO A 265 38.63 9.05 19.81
C PRO A 265 39.31 7.88 19.08
N GLY A 266 40.62 8.03 18.83
CA GLY A 266 41.56 6.93 19.02
C GLY A 266 42.15 6.23 17.79
N THR A 267 42.84 6.96 16.90
CA THR A 267 44.04 6.39 16.28
C THR A 267 45.21 6.60 17.23
N ARG A 268 45.88 5.52 17.66
CA ARG A 268 47.26 5.59 18.14
C ARG A 268 48.15 5.31 16.93
N ASP A 269 48.94 6.30 16.56
CA ASP A 269 50.14 6.24 15.73
C ASP A 269 51.15 7.21 16.41
N PRO A 270 52.43 7.25 16.03
CA PRO A 270 53.44 6.20 15.93
C PRO A 270 54.69 6.61 16.75
N MET A 271 55.72 5.76 16.85
CA MET A 271 57.04 6.25 17.28
C MET A 271 58.15 5.57 16.49
N GLU A 272 58.72 6.33 15.55
CA GLU A 272 60.06 6.11 15.00
C GLU A 272 61.10 6.12 16.13
N ALA A 273 62.08 5.23 16.05
CA ALA A 273 63.51 5.57 16.10
C ALA A 273 64.36 4.28 16.16
N GLY A 274 65.36 4.19 15.28
CA GLY A 274 66.53 3.36 15.52
C GLY A 274 66.94 2.44 14.36
N ASP A 275 67.66 2.99 13.39
CA ASP A 275 68.79 2.28 12.78
C ASP A 275 70.05 2.70 13.58
N PRO A 276 70.90 1.76 14.02
CA PRO A 276 72.17 1.64 13.29
C PRO A 276 72.69 0.19 13.20
N GLY A 277 72.98 -0.24 11.98
CA GLY A 277 74.33 -0.69 11.63
C GLY A 277 74.67 -2.18 11.66
N LEU A 278 75.36 -2.58 10.58
CA LEU A 278 76.31 -3.70 10.43
C LEU A 278 75.79 -5.15 10.48
N SER A 279 75.81 -5.84 9.33
CA SER A 279 77.00 -6.60 8.88
C SER A 279 76.65 -7.69 7.85
N ALA A 280 77.27 -7.56 6.67
CA ALA A 280 77.88 -8.60 5.83
C ALA A 280 77.17 -9.95 5.60
N ALA A 281 76.99 -10.34 4.34
CA ALA A 281 78.03 -11.07 3.59
C ALA A 281 77.48 -11.80 2.34
N HIS A 282 78.14 -11.53 1.21
CA HIS A 282 78.44 -12.37 0.03
C HIS A 282 77.37 -13.30 -0.56
N GLY A 283 77.10 -13.25 -1.88
CA GLY A 283 78.06 -13.32 -3.00
C GLY A 283 77.87 -14.69 -3.68
N ARG A 284 77.86 -14.89 -4.99
CA ARG A 284 78.23 -14.13 -6.18
C ARG A 284 77.26 -14.45 -7.30
#